data_AF-A0A365H6W4-F1
#
_entry.id   AF-A0A365H6W4-F1
#
_cell.length_a   1.000
_cell.length_b   1.000
_cell.length_c   1.000
_cell.angle_alpha   90.00
_cell.angle_beta   90.00
_cell.angle_gamma   90.00
#
_symmetry.space_group_name_H-M   'P 1'
#
loop_
_entity.id
_entity.type
_entity.pdbx_description
1 polymer ?
#
loop_
_entity_poly.entity_id
_entity_poly.type
_entity_poly.pdbx_seq_one_letter_code
_entity_poly.pdbx_strand_id
1 'polypeptide(L)' 'MTAHRLYAWDVSLGDDHGAAGVTDDESRARARLAEALAGARPGARGRIRGAFLSLAGPRYVYGRTLAAAEVTDQGVAWS' A
#
# COMPACT_ATOMS: atom_id res chain seq x y z
N MET A 1 -4.86 -12.53 -22.49
CA MET A 1 -3.79 -12.32 -21.47
C MET A 1 -4.46 -11.77 -20.22
N THR A 2 -4.55 -12.57 -19.16
CA THR A 2 -5.03 -12.07 -17.87
C THR A 2 -3.89 -11.26 -17.27
N ALA A 3 -4.03 -9.94 -17.16
CA ALA A 3 -3.03 -9.13 -16.46
C ALA A 3 -2.92 -9.67 -15.03
N HIS A 4 -1.75 -10.16 -14.62
CA HIS A 4 -1.53 -10.54 -13.23
C HIS A 4 -1.76 -9.31 -12.37
N ARG A 5 -2.75 -9.41 -11.47
CA ARG A 5 -3.13 -8.32 -10.59
C ARG A 5 -2.03 -8.14 -9.55
N LEU A 6 -1.38 -6.99 -9.57
CA LEU A 6 -0.40 -6.61 -8.56
C LEU A 6 -1.06 -5.72 -7.52
N TYR A 7 -0.42 -5.62 -6.37
CA TYR A 7 -0.81 -4.85 -5.22
C TYR A 7 0.36 -3.97 -4.83
N ALA A 8 0.21 -2.68 -5.06
CA ALA A 8 1.17 -1.67 -4.64
C ALA A 8 0.74 -1.14 -3.27
N TRP A 9 1.69 -1.01 -2.35
CA TRP A 9 1.44 -0.42 -1.04
C TRP A 9 2.43 0.71 -0.78
N ASP A 10 1.97 1.77 -0.12
CA ASP A 10 2.77 2.93 0.25
C ASP A 10 2.34 3.48 1.61
N VAL A 11 3.31 4.01 2.37
CA VAL A 11 3.13 4.67 3.67
C VAL A 11 3.46 6.16 3.57
N SER A 12 2.68 6.99 4.27
CA SER A 12 2.95 8.41 4.52
C SER A 12 3.14 8.60 6.03
N LEU A 13 4.33 9.03 6.45
CA LEU A 13 4.69 9.25 7.85
C LEU A 13 4.60 10.75 8.20
N GLY A 14 3.42 11.34 8.01
CA GLY A 14 3.26 12.79 8.02
C GLY A 14 3.66 13.40 6.67
N ASP A 15 4.58 14.36 6.68
CA ASP A 15 5.07 15.05 5.47
C ASP A 15 6.07 14.22 4.66
N ASP A 16 6.59 13.14 5.25
CA ASP A 16 7.57 12.26 4.59
C ASP A 16 6.89 11.04 3.93
N HIS A 17 7.36 10.72 2.72
CA HIS A 17 7.07 9.43 2.11
C HIS A 17 7.83 8.33 2.84
N GLY A 18 7.09 7.37 3.41
CA GLY A 18 7.64 6.21 4.08
C GLY A 18 7.99 5.09 3.10
N ALA A 19 7.98 3.86 3.62
CA ALA A 19 8.24 2.67 2.81
C ALA A 19 7.12 2.40 1.78
N ALA A 20 7.49 1.77 0.66
CA ALA A 20 6.57 1.33 -0.37
C ALA A 20 7.05 0.03 -1.03
N GLY A 21 6.15 -0.67 -1.70
CA GLY A 21 6.47 -1.90 -2.43
C GLY A 21 5.35 -2.39 -3.34
N VAL A 22 5.64 -3.44 -4.13
CA VAL A 22 4.69 -4.11 -5.02
C VAL A 22 4.80 -5.61 -4.83
N THR A 23 3.68 -6.31 -4.79
CA THR A 23 3.59 -7.78 -4.71
C THR A 23 2.38 -8.28 -5.49
N ASP A 24 2.37 -9.55 -5.87
CA ASP A 24 1.26 -10.27 -6.49
C ASP A 24 0.26 -10.87 -5.48
N ASP A 25 0.48 -10.65 -4.17
CA ASP A 25 -0.32 -11.18 -3.07
C ASP A 25 -0.88 -10.05 -2.19
N GLU A 26 -2.21 -9.90 -2.15
CA GLU A 26 -2.88 -8.86 -1.36
C GLU A 26 -2.60 -9.00 0.14
N SER A 27 -2.62 -10.23 0.67
CA SER A 27 -2.39 -10.49 2.09
C SER A 27 -0.96 -10.11 2.47
N ARG A 28 0.01 -10.39 1.60
CA ARG A 28 1.39 -9.94 1.77
C ARG A 28 1.51 -8.43 1.74
N ALA A 29 0.81 -7.74 0.83
CA ALA A 29 0.79 -6.28 0.79
C ALA A 29 0.23 -5.69 2.10
N ARG A 30 -0.86 -6.26 2.63
CA ARG A 30 -1.44 -5.87 3.93
C ARG A 30 -0.47 -6.07 5.09
N ALA A 31 0.19 -7.24 5.16
CA ALA A 31 1.16 -7.53 6.21
C ALA A 31 2.34 -6.55 6.18
N ARG A 32 2.91 -6.28 5.00
CA ARG A 32 4.03 -5.32 4.86
C ARG A 32 3.62 -3.90 5.19
N LEU A 33 2.41 -3.49 4.81
CA LEU A 33 1.89 -2.18 5.18
C LEU A 33 1.69 -2.06 6.71
N ALA A 34 1.14 -3.09 7.35
CA ALA A 34 0.97 -3.14 8.80
C ALA A 34 2.32 -3.06 9.54
N GLU A 35 3.31 -3.84 9.08
CA GLU A 35 4.68 -3.82 9.60
C GLU A 35 5.31 -2.42 9.45
N ALA A 36 5.14 -1.77 8.30
CA ALA A 36 5.71 -0.45 8.06
C ALA A 36 5.02 0.66 8.88
N LEU A 37 3.76 0.47 9.26
CA LEU A 37 3.04 1.36 10.18
C LEU A 37 3.28 1.01 11.66
N ALA A 38 3.89 -0.13 11.96
CA ALA A 38 4.14 -0.56 13.33
C ALA A 38 5.10 0.42 14.03
N GLY A 39 4.63 1.04 15.12
CA GLY A 39 5.40 2.04 15.87
C GLY A 39 5.44 3.43 15.22
N ALA A 40 4.73 3.65 14.10
CA ALA A 40 4.53 4.99 13.57
C ALA A 40 3.63 5.82 14.50
N ARG A 41 3.73 7.15 14.40
CA ARG A 41 2.92 8.08 15.20
C ARG A 41 1.46 8.08 14.72
N PRO A 42 0.49 8.37 15.60
CA PRO A 42 -0.89 8.63 15.18
C PRO A 42 -0.94 9.66 14.05
N GLY A 43 -1.82 9.42 13.07
CA GLY A 43 -1.93 10.19 11.82
C GLY A 43 -1.04 9.68 10.68
N ALA A 44 -0.13 8.73 10.92
CA ALA A 44 0.54 8.01 9.83
C ALA A 44 -0.47 7.19 9.03
N ARG A 45 -0.32 7.18 7.71
CA ARG A 45 -1.29 6.58 6.79
C ARG A 45 -0.64 5.62 5.84
N GLY A 46 -1.41 4.65 5.38
CA GLY A 46 -1.01 3.66 4.41
C GLY A 46 -2.14 3.39 3.43
N ARG A 47 -1.79 2.96 2.22
CA ARG A 47 -2.80 2.48 1.26
C ARG A 47 -2.27 1.35 0.41
N ILE A 48 -3.20 0.51 -0.05
CA ILE A 48 -2.97 -0.52 -1.06
C ILE A 48 -3.74 -0.12 -2.30
N ARG A 49 -3.08 -0.12 -3.45
CA ARG A 49 -3.70 0.11 -4.77
C ARG A 49 -3.52 -1.12 -5.64
N GLY A 50 -4.54 -1.42 -6.44
CA GLY A 50 -4.37 -2.36 -7.53
C GLY A 50 -3.35 -1.81 -8.53
N ALA A 51 -2.44 -2.64 -9.01
CA ALA A 51 -1.44 -2.25 -9.99
C ALA A 51 -1.36 -3.27 -11.12
N PHE A 52 -0.90 -2.83 -12.28
CA PHE A 52 -0.60 -3.68 -13.42
C PHE A 52 0.60 -3.13 -14.17
N LEU A 53 1.35 -4.02 -14.82
CA LEU A 53 2.43 -3.63 -15.72
C LEU A 53 1.82 -3.12 -17.03
N SER A 54 2.23 -1.93 -17.48
CA SER A 54 1.78 -1.38 -18.75
C SER A 54 2.30 -2.20 -19.93
N LEU A 55 1.46 -2.42 -20.93
CA LEU A 55 1.88 -3.00 -22.23
C LEU A 55 2.56 -1.96 -23.14
N ALA A 56 2.47 -0.67 -22.80
CA ALA A 56 3.03 0.44 -23.57
C ALA A 56 4.42 0.90 -23.07
N GLY A 57 5.10 0.08 -22.26
CA GLY A 57 6.43 0.35 -21.70
C GLY A 57 6.59 -0.12 -20.24
N PRO A 58 7.82 -0.17 -19.70
CA PRO A 58 8.11 -0.76 -18.39
C PRO A 58 7.71 0.18 -17.24
N ARG A 59 6.40 0.38 -17.04
CA ARG A 59 5.86 1.17 -15.93
C ARG A 59 4.71 0.46 -15.24
N TYR A 60 4.60 0.63 -13.93
CA TYR A 60 3.39 0.28 -13.20
C TYR A 60 2.32 1.34 -13.44
N VAL A 61 1.10 0.87 -13.70
CA VAL A 61 -0.10 1.71 -13.69
C VAL A 61 -0.86 1.39 -12.42
N TYR A 62 -1.07 2.40 -11.59
CA TYR A 62 -1.79 2.27 -10.33
C TYR A 62 -3.26 2.61 -10.56
N GLY A 63 -4.13 1.66 -10.20
CA GLY A 63 -5.58 1.81 -10.22
C GLY A 63 -6.13 2.30 -8.87
N ARG A 64 -7.37 1.91 -8.59
CA ARG A 64 -8.09 2.28 -7.37
C ARG A 64 -7.39 1.79 -6.10
N THR A 65 -7.61 2.51 -5.01
CA THR A 65 -7.33 2.05 -3.64
C THR A 65 -8.22 0.84 -3.33
N LEU A 66 -7.63 -0.21 -2.78
CA LEU A 66 -8.27 -1.45 -2.38
C LEU A 66 -8.40 -1.57 -0.86
N ALA A 67 -7.48 -0.95 -0.13
CA ALA A 67 -7.52 -0.82 1.32
C ALA A 67 -6.73 0.42 1.74
N ALA A 68 -7.13 1.03 2.84
CA ALA A 68 -6.39 2.09 3.51
C ALA A 68 -6.20 1.74 4.98
N ALA A 69 -5.10 2.22 5.55
CA ALA A 69 -4.76 2.07 6.95
C ALA A 69 -4.39 3.43 7.54
N GLU A 70 -4.81 3.70 8.76
CA GLU A 70 -4.40 4.88 9.53
C GLU A 70 -3.99 4.45 10.93
N VAL A 71 -2.87 4.99 11.41
CA VAL A 71 -2.45 4.81 12.79
C VAL A 71 -3.26 5.78 13.64
N THR A 72 -3.98 5.22 14.61
CA THR A 72 -4.76 5.95 15.60
C THR A 72 -4.18 5.71 16.99
N ASP A 73 -4.71 6.40 18.00
CA ASP A 73 -4.34 6.17 19.40
C ASP A 73 -4.70 4.75 19.89
N GLN A 74 -5.58 4.03 19.16
CA GLN A 74 -5.99 2.66 19.46
C GLN A 74 -5.22 1.60 18.63
N GLY A 75 -4.24 2.03 17.82
CA GLY A 75 -3.52 1.17 16.88
C GLY A 75 -3.94 1.41 15.42
N VAL A 76 -3.68 0.44 14.55
CA VAL A 76 -3.92 0.57 13.10
C VAL A 76 -5.39 0.29 12.77
N ALA A 77 -6.10 1.29 12.27
CA ALA A 77 -7.46 1.19 11.75
C ALA A 77 -7.44 0.93 10.24
N TRP A 78 -8.26 0.00 9.76
CA TRP A 78 -8.37 -0.37 8.34
C TRP A 78 -9.72 0.04 7.75
N SER A 79 -9.70 0.44 6.48
CA SER A 79 -10.88 0.77 5.67
C SER A 79 -10.75 0.31 4.22
#